data_AF-A0A522FVL8-F1
#
_entry.id   AF-A0A522FVL8-F1
#
_cell.length_a   1.000
_cell.length_b   1.000
_cell.length_c   1.000
_cell.angle_alpha   90.00
_cell.angle_beta   90.00
_cell.angle_gamma   90.00
#
_symmetry.space_group_name_H-M   'P 1'
#
loop_
_entity.id
_entity.type
_entity.pdbx_description
1 polymer ?
#
loop_
_entity_poly.entity_id
_entity_poly.type
_entity_poly.pdbx_seq_one_letter_code
_entity_poly.pdbx_strand_id
1 'polypeptide(L)'
;MERNFSLRVSTLSSLPFLFLGLFNVFSGNFVTLPDFFSGFFFFVPILLMFTLFVIGWVNDFPLWTIPSIGFCIIFSVLLMNVSIPMITGRTILGFWALLPFTMALLISIVIKPSIKPIKKLAERFMDDMSLIIFLLYGILPLIVLIVFDEMSDIKLIPILISISLIITFGAFFYLYSKKKVIRTISLILGIFFSLLIIIISKI
;
A
#
# COMPACT_ATOMS: atom_id res chain seq x y z
N MET A 1 2.73 -14.88 20.37
CA MET A 1 2.44 -14.25 19.06
C MET A 1 3.78 -13.92 18.43
N GLU A 2 4.08 -14.37 17.21
CA GLU A 2 5.37 -14.12 16.57
C GLU A 2 5.59 -12.61 16.42
N ARG A 3 6.44 -12.06 17.29
CA ARG A 3 6.71 -10.61 17.39
C ARG A 3 7.79 -10.16 16.40
N ASN A 4 8.32 -11.09 15.61
CA ASN A 4 9.34 -10.90 14.59
C ASN A 4 9.08 -11.82 13.42
N PHE A 5 9.09 -11.25 12.22
CA PHE A 5 9.03 -12.04 11.00
C PHE A 5 10.43 -12.28 10.46
N SER A 6 10.57 -13.37 9.70
CA SER A 6 11.81 -13.65 8.98
C SER A 6 12.11 -12.51 8.01
N LEU A 7 13.39 -12.30 7.71
CA LEU A 7 13.83 -11.29 6.75
C LEU A 7 13.06 -11.41 5.42
N ARG A 8 12.78 -12.64 4.99
CA ARG A 8 12.01 -12.94 3.76
C ARG A 8 10.57 -12.41 3.80
N VAL A 9 9.85 -12.61 4.91
CA VAL A 9 8.45 -12.17 5.01
C VAL A 9 8.39 -10.65 5.11
N SER A 10 9.29 -10.04 5.88
CA SER A 10 9.36 -8.58 6.01
C SER A 10 9.69 -7.90 4.69
N THR A 11 10.64 -8.43 3.91
CA THR A 11 10.98 -7.87 2.58
C THR A 11 9.82 -8.05 1.60
N LEU A 12 9.28 -9.26 1.46
CA LEU A 12 8.20 -9.53 0.50
C LEU A 12 6.95 -8.69 0.76
N SER A 13 6.63 -8.45 2.04
CA SER A 13 5.45 -7.65 2.42
C SER A 13 5.68 -6.14 2.26
N SER A 14 6.93 -5.67 2.30
CA SER A 14 7.27 -4.26 2.07
C SER A 14 7.49 -3.92 0.60
N LEU A 15 7.71 -4.91 -0.28
CA LEU A 15 7.95 -4.70 -1.71
C LEU A 15 6.85 -3.89 -2.42
N PRO A 16 5.55 -4.11 -2.18
CA PRO A 16 4.51 -3.34 -2.86
C PRO A 16 4.62 -1.83 -2.64
N PHE A 17 5.11 -1.40 -1.48
CA PHE A 17 5.34 0.01 -1.16
C PHE A 17 6.44 0.61 -2.05
N LEU A 18 7.51 -0.14 -2.27
CA LEU A 18 8.63 0.27 -3.12
C LEU A 18 8.18 0.35 -4.58
N PHE A 19 7.58 -0.73 -5.10
CA PHE A 19 7.18 -0.79 -6.50
C PHE A 19 6.17 0.29 -6.87
N LEU A 20 5.18 0.53 -6.00
CA LEU A 20 4.19 1.57 -6.26
C LEU A 20 4.78 2.98 -6.14
N GLY A 21 5.70 3.22 -5.21
CA GLY A 21 6.40 4.51 -5.13
C GLY A 21 7.31 4.78 -6.34
N LEU A 22 7.93 3.72 -6.87
CA LEU A 22 8.74 3.80 -8.09
C LEU A 22 7.91 3.96 -9.36
N PHE A 23 6.61 3.65 -9.36
CA PHE A 23 5.75 3.87 -10.52
C PHE A 23 5.88 5.30 -11.03
N ASN A 24 5.74 6.32 -10.17
CA ASN A 24 5.86 7.73 -10.57
C ASN A 24 7.20 8.10 -11.22
N VAL A 25 8.29 7.41 -10.84
CA VAL A 25 9.62 7.64 -11.44
C VAL A 25 9.67 7.12 -12.89
N PHE A 26 8.98 6.00 -13.13
CA PHE A 26 9.04 5.23 -14.37
C PHE A 26 7.85 5.47 -15.31
N SER A 27 6.76 6.05 -14.80
CA SER A 27 5.57 6.41 -15.56
C SER A 27 5.52 7.89 -15.93
N GLY A 28 6.22 8.74 -15.18
CA GLY A 28 6.38 10.14 -15.57
C GLY A 28 7.24 10.29 -16.84
N ASN A 29 7.17 11.44 -17.49
CA ASN A 29 7.98 11.81 -18.67
C ASN A 29 9.52 11.87 -18.40
N PHE A 30 9.96 11.33 -17.27
CA PHE A 30 11.32 11.33 -16.75
C PHE A 30 12.23 10.32 -17.45
N VAL A 31 11.72 9.09 -17.59
CA VAL A 31 12.44 7.95 -18.16
C VAL A 31 11.45 7.23 -19.06
N THR A 32 11.66 7.30 -20.37
CA THR A 32 10.82 6.62 -21.37
C THR A 32 11.07 5.11 -21.34
N LEU A 33 10.40 4.43 -20.41
CA LEU A 33 10.30 2.98 -20.45
C LEU A 33 9.22 2.55 -21.45
N PRO A 34 9.36 1.38 -22.09
CA PRO A 34 8.26 0.79 -22.86
C PRO A 34 7.00 0.67 -21.98
N ASP A 35 5.83 0.96 -22.54
CA ASP A 35 4.54 0.98 -21.81
C ASP A 35 4.25 -0.29 -21.00
N PHE A 36 4.79 -1.43 -21.45
CA PHE A 36 4.71 -2.69 -20.71
C PHE A 36 5.37 -2.61 -19.32
N PHE A 37 6.53 -1.97 -19.22
CA PHE A 37 7.26 -1.84 -17.94
C PHE A 37 6.59 -0.85 -17.00
N SER A 38 6.08 0.28 -17.49
CA SER A 38 5.34 1.23 -16.65
C SER A 38 4.06 0.59 -16.08
N GLY A 39 3.34 -0.19 -16.91
CA GLY A 39 2.21 -1.01 -16.47
C GLY A 39 2.59 -2.02 -15.39
N PHE A 40 3.75 -2.67 -15.51
CA PHE A 40 4.24 -3.61 -14.50
C PHE A 40 4.42 -2.94 -13.12
N PHE A 41 5.06 -1.77 -13.07
CA PHE A 41 5.26 -1.02 -11.82
C PHE A 41 3.95 -0.55 -11.17
N PHE A 42 2.87 -0.38 -11.94
CA PHE A 42 1.55 -0.05 -11.41
C PHE A 42 0.77 -1.28 -10.95
N PHE A 43 0.55 -2.24 -11.86
CA PHE A 43 -0.38 -3.35 -11.63
C PHE A 43 0.15 -4.39 -10.65
N VAL A 44 1.46 -4.69 -10.68
CA VAL A 44 2.05 -5.72 -9.80
C VAL A 44 1.90 -5.40 -8.32
N PRO A 45 2.28 -4.20 -7.81
CA PRO A 45 2.09 -3.90 -6.39
C PRO A 45 0.62 -3.90 -5.98
N ILE A 46 -0.30 -3.46 -6.86
CA ILE A 46 -1.74 -3.51 -6.59
C ILE A 46 -2.20 -4.97 -6.43
N LEU A 47 -1.87 -5.84 -7.39
CA LEU A 47 -2.21 -7.26 -7.34
C LEU A 47 -1.60 -7.94 -6.11
N LEU A 48 -0.36 -7.60 -5.76
CA LEU A 48 0.28 -8.09 -4.54
C LEU A 48 -0.49 -7.65 -3.29
N MET A 49 -0.94 -6.40 -3.18
CA MET A 49 -1.74 -5.95 -2.04
C MET A 49 -3.07 -6.71 -1.93
N PHE A 50 -3.80 -6.90 -3.02
CA PHE A 50 -5.02 -7.73 -2.99
C PHE A 50 -4.72 -9.19 -2.62
N THR A 51 -3.62 -9.75 -3.12
CA THR A 51 -3.19 -11.11 -2.76
C THR A 51 -2.83 -11.20 -1.27
N LEU A 52 -2.11 -10.22 -0.73
CA LEU A 52 -1.79 -10.11 0.70
C LEU A 52 -3.05 -9.98 1.55
N PHE A 53 -4.09 -9.29 1.06
CA PHE A 53 -5.39 -9.22 1.73
C PHE A 53 -6.05 -10.59 1.83
N VAL A 54 -6.10 -11.35 0.72
CA VAL A 54 -6.65 -12.71 0.69
C VAL A 54 -5.87 -13.64 1.62
N ILE A 55 -4.54 -13.63 1.54
CA ILE A 55 -3.67 -14.41 2.43
C ILE A 55 -3.87 -14.00 3.89
N GLY A 56 -4.06 -12.70 4.12
CA GLY A 56 -4.39 -12.13 5.42
C GLY A 56 -5.64 -12.75 5.99
N TRP A 57 -6.73 -12.75 5.23
CA TRP A 57 -7.99 -13.35 5.65
C TRP A 57 -7.85 -14.83 6.01
N VAL A 58 -7.20 -15.62 5.15
CA VAL A 58 -6.98 -17.06 5.36
C VAL A 58 -6.18 -17.31 6.65
N ASN A 59 -5.23 -16.44 6.98
CA ASN A 59 -4.33 -16.58 8.12
C ASN A 59 -4.72 -15.74 9.35
N ASP A 60 -5.98 -15.28 9.44
CA ASP A 60 -6.49 -14.45 10.55
C ASP A 60 -5.70 -13.13 10.75
N PHE A 61 -5.37 -12.49 9.62
CA PHE A 61 -4.64 -11.23 9.47
C PHE A 61 -3.36 -11.15 10.29
N PRO A 62 -2.28 -11.87 9.91
CA PRO A 62 -0.97 -11.64 10.51
C PRO A 62 -0.51 -10.19 10.29
N LEU A 63 0.42 -9.73 11.12
CA LEU A 63 0.81 -8.31 11.16
C LEU A 63 1.21 -7.74 9.79
N TRP A 64 1.92 -8.51 8.97
CA TRP A 64 2.42 -8.10 7.66
C TRP A 64 1.35 -7.93 6.57
N THR A 65 0.13 -8.45 6.79
CA THR A 65 -1.00 -8.24 5.87
C THR A 65 -1.89 -7.06 6.27
N ILE A 66 -1.66 -6.45 7.44
CA ILE A 66 -2.51 -5.34 7.92
C ILE A 66 -2.54 -4.14 6.96
N PRO A 67 -1.41 -3.70 6.36
CA PRO A 67 -1.43 -2.55 5.45
C PRO A 67 -2.25 -2.80 4.20
N SER A 68 -2.36 -4.06 3.75
CA SER A 68 -3.12 -4.37 2.53
C SER A 68 -4.61 -4.13 2.70
N ILE A 69 -5.14 -4.21 3.92
CA ILE A 69 -6.55 -3.88 4.22
C ILE A 69 -6.81 -2.40 3.90
N GLY A 70 -6.01 -1.51 4.49
CA GLY A 70 -6.13 -0.07 4.27
C GLY A 70 -5.91 0.29 2.81
N PHE A 71 -4.88 -0.29 2.19
CA PHE A 71 -4.59 -0.11 0.77
C PHE A 71 -5.77 -0.51 -0.11
N CYS A 72 -6.29 -1.73 0.01
CA CYS A 72 -7.32 -2.25 -0.91
C CYS A 72 -8.63 -1.46 -0.82
N ILE A 73 -9.03 -1.07 0.40
CA ILE A 73 -10.23 -0.26 0.62
C ILE A 73 -10.05 1.12 -0.02
N ILE A 74 -8.98 1.82 0.33
CA ILE A 74 -8.76 3.20 -0.13
C ILE A 74 -8.51 3.24 -1.62
N PHE A 75 -7.72 2.32 -2.16
CA PHE A 75 -7.51 2.21 -3.62
C PHE A 75 -8.83 2.04 -4.37
N SER A 76 -9.72 1.16 -3.90
CA SER A 76 -11.02 0.94 -4.55
C SER A 76 -11.94 2.16 -4.44
N VAL A 77 -11.90 2.87 -3.32
CA VAL A 77 -12.65 4.13 -3.13
C VAL A 77 -12.10 5.23 -4.06
N LEU A 78 -10.79 5.35 -4.18
CA LEU A 78 -10.15 6.33 -5.08
C LEU A 78 -10.57 6.10 -6.54
N LEU A 79 -10.63 4.83 -6.96
CA LEU A 79 -11.06 4.47 -8.31
C LEU A 79 -12.52 4.84 -8.61
N MET A 80 -13.38 5.08 -7.61
CA MET A 80 -14.76 5.50 -7.85
C MET A 80 -14.85 6.82 -8.62
N ASN A 81 -13.85 7.70 -8.46
CA ASN A 81 -13.78 8.99 -9.12
C ASN A 81 -12.97 8.95 -10.43
N VAL A 82 -12.46 7.79 -10.83
CA VAL A 82 -11.67 7.63 -12.05
C VAL A 82 -12.59 7.25 -13.20
N SER A 83 -12.39 7.89 -14.36
CA SER A 83 -12.99 7.46 -15.62
C SER A 83 -11.95 6.64 -16.40
N ILE A 84 -12.37 5.48 -16.91
CA ILE A 84 -11.52 4.65 -17.78
C ILE A 84 -12.17 4.66 -19.16
N PRO A 85 -11.74 5.53 -20.10
CA PRO A 85 -12.40 5.72 -21.39
C PRO A 85 -12.61 4.42 -22.17
N MET A 86 -11.68 3.47 -22.05
CA MET A 86 -11.72 2.17 -22.72
C MET A 86 -12.83 1.24 -22.20
N ILE A 87 -13.26 1.39 -20.95
CA ILE A 87 -14.26 0.52 -20.31
C ILE A 87 -15.62 1.21 -20.22
N THR A 88 -15.64 2.48 -19.79
CA THR A 88 -16.86 3.20 -19.41
C THR A 88 -17.24 4.31 -20.39
N GLY A 89 -16.52 4.46 -21.51
CA GLY A 89 -16.84 5.45 -22.54
C GLY A 89 -16.83 6.90 -22.03
N ARG A 90 -15.92 7.22 -21.08
CA ARG A 90 -15.74 8.51 -20.38
C ARG A 90 -16.66 8.75 -19.17
N THR A 91 -17.49 7.79 -18.79
CA THR A 91 -18.21 7.89 -17.50
C THR A 91 -17.30 7.46 -16.33
N ILE A 92 -17.51 8.04 -15.15
CA ILE A 92 -16.79 7.62 -13.93
C ILE A 92 -17.19 6.19 -13.56
N LEU A 93 -16.25 5.43 -12.98
CA LEU A 93 -16.54 4.07 -12.52
C LEU A 93 -17.61 4.03 -11.42
N GLY A 94 -17.65 5.04 -10.55
CA GLY A 94 -18.57 5.08 -9.41
C GLY A 94 -18.45 3.81 -8.57
N PHE A 95 -19.59 3.22 -8.18
CA PHE A 95 -19.61 2.01 -7.35
C PHE A 95 -18.98 0.77 -8.01
N TRP A 96 -18.84 0.74 -9.34
CA TRP A 96 -18.17 -0.37 -10.03
C TRP A 96 -16.67 -0.45 -9.69
N ALA A 97 -16.06 0.63 -9.20
CA ALA A 97 -14.69 0.60 -8.73
C ALA A 97 -14.47 -0.24 -7.46
N LEU A 98 -15.53 -0.61 -6.74
CA LEU A 98 -15.45 -1.50 -5.57
C LEU A 98 -15.34 -2.97 -5.95
N LEU A 99 -15.48 -3.30 -7.24
CA LEU A 99 -15.49 -4.68 -7.74
C LEU A 99 -14.20 -5.46 -7.40
N PRO A 100 -12.97 -4.91 -7.56
CA PRO A 100 -11.74 -5.61 -7.16
C PRO A 100 -11.70 -5.98 -5.68
N PHE A 101 -12.12 -5.07 -4.79
CA PHE A 101 -12.18 -5.34 -3.36
C PHE A 101 -13.25 -6.36 -3.00
N THR A 102 -14.44 -6.23 -3.56
CA THR A 102 -15.53 -7.20 -3.32
C THR A 102 -15.16 -8.59 -3.86
N MET A 103 -14.49 -8.69 -5.01
CA MET A 103 -13.95 -9.96 -5.52
C MET A 103 -12.92 -10.56 -4.57
N ALA A 104 -11.94 -9.78 -4.11
CA ALA A 104 -10.95 -10.27 -3.14
C ALA A 104 -11.60 -10.74 -1.84
N LEU A 105 -12.62 -10.04 -1.36
CA LEU A 105 -13.41 -10.42 -0.18
C LEU A 105 -14.19 -11.71 -0.42
N LEU A 106 -14.87 -11.86 -1.56
CA LEU A 106 -15.60 -13.07 -1.91
C LEU A 106 -14.67 -14.27 -2.03
N ILE A 107 -13.53 -14.13 -2.71
CA ILE A 107 -12.50 -15.18 -2.80
C ILE A 107 -12.05 -15.58 -1.39
N SER A 108 -11.79 -14.60 -0.53
CA SER A 108 -11.37 -14.85 0.85
C SER A 108 -12.41 -15.62 1.67
N ILE A 109 -13.69 -15.26 1.54
CA ILE A 109 -14.81 -15.94 2.20
C ILE A 109 -14.99 -17.36 1.65
N VAL A 110 -14.85 -17.57 0.34
CA VAL A 110 -14.94 -18.90 -0.27
C VAL A 110 -13.82 -19.82 0.22
N ILE A 111 -12.58 -19.32 0.31
CA ILE A 111 -11.44 -20.12 0.79
C ILE A 111 -11.56 -20.40 2.30
N LYS A 112 -11.97 -19.41 3.09
CA LYS A 112 -12.15 -19.55 4.54
C LYS A 112 -13.45 -18.88 5.00
N PRO A 113 -14.58 -19.62 4.96
CA PRO A 113 -15.89 -19.09 5.34
C PRO A 113 -15.98 -19.00 6.87
N SER A 114 -15.45 -17.91 7.41
CA SER A 114 -15.44 -17.66 8.85
C SER A 114 -15.40 -16.17 9.15
N ILE A 115 -16.09 -15.78 10.21
CA ILE A 115 -16.03 -14.41 10.78
C ILE A 115 -14.80 -14.26 11.70
N LYS A 116 -14.13 -15.38 12.02
CA LYS A 116 -12.95 -15.41 12.91
C LYS A 116 -11.83 -14.44 12.52
N PRO A 117 -11.47 -14.23 11.23
CA PRO A 117 -10.45 -13.26 10.83
C PRO A 117 -10.81 -11.83 11.25
N ILE A 118 -12.07 -11.43 11.07
CA ILE A 118 -12.57 -10.10 11.45
C ILE A 118 -12.54 -9.94 12.98
N LYS A 119 -13.04 -10.95 13.70
CA LYS A 119 -13.06 -10.90 15.18
C LYS A 119 -11.64 -10.76 15.75
N LYS A 120 -10.70 -11.56 15.26
CA LYS A 120 -9.28 -11.48 15.65
C LYS A 120 -8.64 -10.16 15.27
N LEU A 121 -9.00 -9.59 14.12
CA LEU A 121 -8.51 -8.29 13.70
C LEU A 121 -8.98 -7.18 14.66
N ALA A 122 -10.26 -7.20 15.05
CA ALA A 122 -10.82 -6.24 16.01
C ALA A 122 -10.15 -6.36 17.39
N GLU A 123 -10.00 -7.58 17.91
CA GLU A 123 -9.30 -7.86 19.18
C GLU A 123 -7.86 -7.28 19.13
N ARG A 124 -7.14 -7.49 18.03
CA ARG A 124 -5.77 -6.96 17.87
C ARG A 124 -5.72 -5.45 17.82
N PHE A 125 -6.66 -4.78 17.17
CA PHE A 125 -6.70 -3.32 17.15
C PHE A 125 -6.95 -2.73 18.54
N MET A 126 -7.76 -3.40 19.36
CA MET A 126 -7.97 -3.02 20.76
C MET A 126 -6.69 -3.21 21.60
N ASP A 127 -5.93 -4.27 21.34
CA ASP A 127 -4.69 -4.57 22.08
C ASP A 127 -3.49 -3.70 21.65
N ASP A 128 -3.39 -3.35 20.37
CA ASP A 128 -2.25 -2.62 19.82
C ASP A 128 -2.67 -1.55 18.80
N MET A 129 -2.88 -0.33 19.29
CA MET A 129 -3.18 0.85 18.48
C MET A 129 -2.13 1.16 17.40
N SER A 130 -0.88 0.66 17.52
CA SER A 130 0.13 0.83 16.46
C SER A 130 -0.29 0.17 15.14
N LEU A 131 -1.24 -0.78 15.19
CA LEU A 131 -1.80 -1.42 14.00
C LEU A 131 -2.69 -0.48 13.21
N ILE A 132 -3.38 0.46 13.86
CA ILE A 132 -4.17 1.48 13.15
C ILE A 132 -3.22 2.37 12.34
N ILE A 133 -2.11 2.77 12.95
CA ILE A 133 -1.05 3.51 12.25
C ILE A 133 -0.53 2.69 11.07
N PHE A 134 -0.30 1.38 11.26
CA PHE A 134 0.20 0.53 10.18
C PHE A 134 -0.81 0.27 9.06
N LEU A 135 -2.09 0.19 9.38
CA LEU A 135 -3.18 0.13 8.39
C LEU A 135 -3.18 1.40 7.54
N LEU A 136 -3.12 2.57 8.18
CA LEU A 136 -3.06 3.87 7.50
C LEU A 136 -1.74 4.03 6.72
N TYR A 137 -0.65 3.45 7.24
CA TYR A 137 0.64 3.41 6.56
C TYR A 137 0.56 2.73 5.19
N GLY A 138 -0.33 1.75 5.03
CA GLY A 138 -0.63 1.11 3.74
C GLY A 138 -1.06 2.09 2.65
N ILE A 139 -1.58 3.26 3.01
CA ILE A 139 -2.13 4.27 2.09
C ILE A 139 -1.04 5.22 1.56
N LEU A 140 0.09 5.35 2.27
CA LEU A 140 1.16 6.30 1.94
C LEU A 140 1.64 6.25 0.47
N PRO A 141 1.91 5.07 -0.11
CA PRO A 141 2.27 4.98 -1.53
C PRO A 141 1.21 5.58 -2.48
N LEU A 142 -0.08 5.47 -2.14
CA LEU A 142 -1.17 6.06 -2.92
C LEU A 142 -1.18 7.59 -2.79
N ILE A 143 -0.87 8.12 -1.61
CA ILE A 143 -0.75 9.57 -1.41
C ILE A 143 0.37 10.11 -2.30
N VAL A 144 1.53 9.44 -2.33
CA VAL A 144 2.65 9.82 -3.21
C VAL A 144 2.21 9.77 -4.68
N LEU A 145 1.49 8.72 -5.08
CA LEU A 145 0.96 8.59 -6.45
C LEU A 145 0.10 9.80 -6.83
N ILE A 146 -0.92 10.12 -6.03
CA ILE A 146 -1.85 11.23 -6.29
C ILE A 146 -1.16 12.59 -6.29
N VAL A 147 -0.24 12.80 -5.34
CA VAL A 147 0.39 14.11 -5.12
C VAL A 147 1.32 14.52 -6.27
N PHE A 148 1.94 13.54 -6.94
CA PHE A 148 2.95 13.73 -7.97
C PHE A 148 2.50 13.31 -9.38
N ASP A 149 1.25 12.87 -9.58
CA ASP A 149 0.73 12.34 -10.85
C ASP A 149 0.93 13.29 -12.05
N GLU A 150 0.89 14.60 -11.82
CA GLU A 150 1.00 15.63 -12.86
C GLU A 150 2.37 16.33 -12.92
N MET A 151 3.32 15.95 -12.05
CA MET A 151 4.60 16.65 -11.98
C MET A 151 5.63 16.03 -12.93
N SER A 152 6.26 16.86 -13.78
CA SER A 152 7.19 16.41 -14.82
C SER A 152 8.60 17.00 -14.74
N ASP A 153 9.03 17.53 -13.59
CA ASP A 153 10.42 18.00 -13.38
C ASP A 153 11.38 16.86 -13.00
N ILE A 154 12.41 16.62 -13.81
CA ILE A 154 13.42 15.56 -13.61
C ILE A 154 14.09 15.61 -12.23
N LYS A 155 14.13 16.79 -11.60
CA LYS A 155 14.64 16.99 -10.24
C LYS A 155 13.82 16.23 -9.17
N LEU A 156 12.60 15.80 -9.50
CA LEU A 156 11.73 15.03 -8.61
C LEU A 156 12.10 13.55 -8.53
N ILE A 157 12.85 13.00 -9.49
CA ILE A 157 13.30 11.59 -9.46
C ILE A 157 13.99 11.23 -8.13
N PRO A 158 15.06 11.92 -7.68
CA PRO A 158 15.73 11.59 -6.42
C PRO A 158 14.81 11.75 -5.20
N ILE A 159 13.85 12.67 -5.27
CA ILE A 159 12.85 12.91 -4.21
C ILE A 159 11.90 11.71 -4.12
N LEU A 160 11.33 11.26 -5.24
CA LEU A 160 10.41 10.12 -5.31
C LEU A 160 11.09 8.81 -4.88
N ILE A 161 12.35 8.58 -5.30
CA ILE A 161 13.14 7.43 -4.85
C ILE A 161 13.34 7.48 -3.34
N SER A 162 13.72 8.64 -2.80
CA SER A 162 13.95 8.81 -1.36
C SER A 162 12.68 8.56 -0.54
N ILE A 163 11.54 9.12 -0.97
CA ILE A 163 10.24 8.89 -0.32
C ILE A 163 9.88 7.41 -0.35
N SER A 164 10.03 6.75 -1.51
CA SER A 164 9.71 5.33 -1.68
C SER A 164 10.56 4.44 -0.78
N LEU A 165 11.86 4.74 -0.65
CA LEU A 165 12.77 4.05 0.26
C LEU A 165 12.38 4.28 1.72
N ILE A 166 12.08 5.52 2.12
CA ILE A 166 11.65 5.85 3.49
C ILE A 166 10.39 5.08 3.86
N ILE A 167 9.39 5.05 2.98
CA ILE A 167 8.13 4.32 3.21
C ILE A 167 8.42 2.81 3.32
N THR A 168 9.22 2.27 2.40
CA THR A 168 9.56 0.85 2.38
C THR A 168 10.34 0.43 3.63
N PHE A 169 11.33 1.22 4.04
CA PHE A 169 12.12 0.94 5.23
C PHE A 169 11.29 1.07 6.51
N GLY A 170 10.38 2.05 6.60
CA GLY A 170 9.48 2.17 7.75
C GLY A 170 8.60 0.93 7.92
N ALA A 171 8.01 0.43 6.83
CA ALA A 171 7.26 -0.83 6.85
C ALA A 171 8.16 -2.04 7.18
N PHE A 172 9.35 -2.13 6.59
CA PHE A 172 10.30 -3.22 6.85
C PHE A 172 10.73 -3.27 8.32
N PHE A 173 11.14 -2.15 8.91
CA PHE A 173 11.57 -2.09 10.31
C PHE A 173 10.41 -2.36 11.28
N TYR A 174 9.19 -1.95 10.94
CA TYR A 174 8.00 -2.30 11.71
C TYR A 174 7.75 -3.82 11.77
N LEU A 175 8.04 -4.55 10.69
CA LEU A 175 7.86 -6.01 10.62
C LEU A 175 9.06 -6.79 11.17
N TYR A 176 10.27 -6.26 11.02
CA TYR A 176 11.50 -6.92 11.42
C TYR A 176 11.87 -6.75 12.91
N SER A 177 11.45 -5.65 13.53
CA SER A 177 11.90 -5.31 14.89
C SER A 177 11.08 -5.98 16.00
N LYS A 178 11.77 -6.51 17.04
CA LYS A 178 11.14 -7.17 18.21
C LYS A 178 10.49 -6.17 19.16
N LYS A 179 11.04 -4.96 19.22
CA LYS A 179 10.69 -3.97 20.24
C LYS A 179 9.56 -3.09 19.74
N LYS A 180 8.42 -3.09 20.45
CA LYS A 180 7.22 -2.30 20.13
C LYS A 180 7.56 -0.82 19.89
N VAL A 181 8.42 -0.25 20.73
CA VAL A 181 8.87 1.15 20.60
C VAL A 181 9.55 1.41 19.26
N ILE A 182 10.49 0.56 18.85
CA ILE A 182 11.18 0.71 17.56
C ILE A 182 10.18 0.59 16.41
N ARG A 183 9.27 -0.39 16.47
CA ARG A 183 8.23 -0.58 15.44
C ARG A 183 7.42 0.71 15.26
N THR A 184 6.81 1.21 16.33
CA THR A 184 5.95 2.40 16.26
C THR A 184 6.72 3.64 15.81
N ILE A 185 7.95 3.84 16.32
CA ILE A 185 8.81 4.95 15.91
C ILE A 185 9.15 4.85 14.42
N SER A 186 9.47 3.67 13.89
CA SER A 186 9.75 3.48 12.46
C SER A 186 8.57 3.89 11.58
N LEU A 187 7.33 3.60 11.98
CA LEU A 187 6.15 4.06 11.24
C LEU A 187 5.96 5.57 11.33
N ILE A 188 6.07 6.14 12.54
CA ILE A 188 5.91 7.58 12.76
C ILE A 188 6.96 8.35 11.96
N LEU A 189 8.24 7.95 12.04
CA LEU A 189 9.32 8.58 11.28
C LEU A 189 9.10 8.40 9.78
N GLY A 190 8.67 7.21 9.32
CA GLY A 190 8.35 6.99 7.92
C GLY A 190 7.25 7.92 7.40
N ILE A 191 6.16 8.09 8.16
CA ILE A 191 5.08 9.04 7.84
C ILE A 191 5.61 10.47 7.87
N PHE A 192 6.28 10.86 8.95
CA PHE A 192 6.73 12.23 9.15
C PHE A 192 7.72 12.67 8.07
N PHE A 193 8.76 11.88 7.80
CA PHE A 193 9.76 12.23 6.80
C PHE A 193 9.20 12.19 5.38
N SER A 194 8.34 11.21 5.04
CA SER A 194 7.73 11.18 3.72
C SER A 194 6.84 12.40 3.48
N LEU A 195 5.98 12.77 4.45
CA LEU A 195 5.14 13.97 4.36
C LEU A 195 5.96 15.26 4.34
N LEU A 196 7.01 15.35 5.15
CA LEU A 196 7.90 16.52 5.17
C LEU A 196 8.58 16.74 3.83
N ILE A 197 9.10 15.67 3.21
CA ILE A 197 9.72 15.75 1.88
C ILE A 197 8.66 16.15 0.83
N ILE A 198 7.45 15.58 0.89
CA ILE A 198 6.34 15.95 0.01
C ILE A 198 6.05 17.47 0.11
N ILE A 199 5.91 17.98 1.33
CA ILE A 199 5.59 19.40 1.55
C ILE A 199 6.71 20.30 1.03
N ILE A 200 7.96 20.00 1.36
CA ILE A 200 9.12 20.80 0.92
C ILE A 200 9.24 20.78 -0.61
N SER A 201 8.98 19.64 -1.26
CA SER A 201 9.08 19.53 -2.72
C SER A 201 8.04 20.35 -3.50
N LYS A 202 7.00 20.85 -2.82
CA LYS A 202 5.93 21.67 -3.41
C LYS A 202 6.07 23.17 -3.12
N ILE A 203 7.03 23.56 -2.30
CA ILE A 203 7.38 24.96 -2.02
C ILE A 203 8.44 25.39 -3.03
#